data_AF-A0A3B0CMA1-F1
#
_entry.id   AF-A0A3B0CMA1-F1
#
_cell.length_a   1.000
_cell.length_b   1.000
_cell.length_c   1.000
_cell.angle_alpha   90.00
_cell.angle_beta   90.00
_cell.angle_gamma   90.00
#
_symmetry.space_group_name_H-M   'P 1'
#
loop_
_entity.id
_entity.type
_entity.pdbx_description
1 polymer ?
#
loop_
_entity_poly.entity_id
_entity_poly.type
_entity_poly.pdbx_seq_one_letter_code
_entity_poly.pdbx_strand_id
1 'polypeptide(L)'
;MAALPNYLQDQTEETIRQRMLDSLPSDLDKSEGSFIWDAVAPTAIELAQAAIWAQEVLRRGFAGTAFGPYLDMRCEEHGLTRRVAVKAEGQVHFTGQAGTVIPAGTRVATPADRVTGTSSVEFVTKQEVTLGETGTTAVRALAVVAGISGNVTAGAVSIMVSPIPGVTSVSNITAMEGGIDTENDPSLLARYLQKVRSPSAGGNKADYVNWALEVPGVGGVSVVPVRDGPGTVSVAIIGSNNEPADKSLVEEVQEYIAPPWKIRIEAEAMTLSGHGVTIDHGEGDDSGSSVKMDYSLSGAGEVRQALHTLLPQPGIWQATSSIKLSDSSGTSNLLQFGVWNVNMNEWVKTTPSGGTNALRTLQADDFSVLFTGVTQNFYWNGQDQLELRLTRLQSDTSTTVWIDFCDIVSTFSTNSGEGKAPVGARVTIESATAVLVNISAALSIATGYNTDSVKAAVVQNIAEYIRSLAFSDDNDVRSVRVGQAILDTTGVLDYSNLLVNGGPGNITVGTQEVAVLGTVSFT
;
A
#
# COMPACT_ATOMS: atom_id res chain seq x y z
N MET A 1 11.06 -22.27 -22.94
CA MET A 1 11.84 -23.33 -22.23
C MET A 1 13.08 -23.60 -23.05
N ALA A 2 14.29 -23.51 -22.47
CA ALA A 2 15.48 -23.92 -23.19
C ALA A 2 15.35 -25.41 -23.53
N ALA A 3 15.69 -25.80 -24.77
CA ALA A 3 15.65 -27.21 -25.17
C ALA A 3 16.57 -28.02 -24.26
N LEU A 4 16.12 -29.19 -23.81
CA LEU A 4 16.96 -30.13 -23.07
C LEU A 4 18.20 -30.45 -23.93
N PRO A 5 19.39 -30.68 -23.34
CA PRO A 5 20.52 -31.15 -24.11
C PRO A 5 20.18 -32.45 -24.84
N ASN A 6 20.66 -32.62 -26.09
CA ASN A 6 20.30 -33.77 -26.94
C ASN A 6 20.54 -35.12 -26.24
N TYR A 7 21.57 -35.23 -25.38
CA TYR A 7 21.90 -36.46 -24.66
C TYR A 7 20.91 -36.80 -23.52
N LEU A 8 20.02 -35.88 -23.14
CA LEU A 8 18.94 -36.10 -22.18
C LEU A 8 17.56 -36.21 -22.84
N GLN A 9 17.48 -36.02 -24.16
CA GLN A 9 16.24 -36.22 -24.91
C GLN A 9 16.03 -37.72 -25.19
N ASP A 10 14.76 -38.13 -25.27
CA ASP A 10 14.32 -39.48 -25.66
C ASP A 10 15.00 -40.63 -24.88
N GLN A 11 15.36 -40.40 -23.63
CA GLN A 11 15.94 -41.40 -22.73
C GLN A 11 14.86 -42.33 -22.13
N THR A 12 14.02 -42.91 -22.97
CA THR A 12 13.02 -43.91 -22.52
C THR A 12 13.67 -45.25 -22.25
N GLU A 13 13.00 -46.09 -21.46
CA GLU A 13 13.45 -47.47 -21.19
C GLU A 13 13.74 -48.22 -22.49
N GLU A 14 12.84 -48.15 -23.47
CA GLU A 14 12.96 -48.85 -24.75
C GLU A 14 14.17 -48.37 -25.54
N THR A 15 14.39 -47.06 -25.57
CA THR A 15 15.50 -46.45 -26.33
C THR A 15 16.86 -46.77 -25.70
N ILE A 16 16.92 -46.80 -24.37
CA ILE A 16 18.12 -47.22 -23.63
C ILE A 16 18.36 -48.72 -23.83
N ARG A 17 17.34 -49.55 -23.66
CA ARG A 17 17.43 -51.00 -23.86
C ARG A 17 17.86 -51.34 -25.28
N GLN A 18 17.30 -50.69 -26.29
CA GLN A 18 17.69 -50.91 -27.68
C GLN A 18 19.17 -50.58 -27.91
N ARG A 19 19.67 -49.44 -27.40
CA ARG A 19 21.11 -49.12 -27.48
C ARG A 19 21.99 -50.15 -26.76
N MET A 20 21.55 -50.67 -25.61
CA MET A 20 22.27 -51.74 -24.90
C MET A 20 22.32 -53.02 -25.75
N LEU A 21 21.21 -53.42 -26.36
CA LEU A 21 21.14 -54.60 -27.24
C LEU A 21 21.95 -54.42 -28.53
N ASP A 22 21.92 -53.23 -29.12
CA ASP A 22 22.68 -52.90 -30.35
C ASP A 22 24.19 -52.94 -30.10
N SER A 23 24.64 -52.66 -28.87
CA SER A 23 26.05 -52.75 -28.48
C SER A 23 26.59 -54.18 -28.36
N LEU A 24 25.70 -55.17 -28.29
CA LEU A 24 26.08 -56.58 -28.18
C LEU A 24 26.43 -57.18 -29.55
N PRO A 25 27.29 -58.21 -29.60
CA PRO A 25 27.56 -58.98 -30.83
C PRO A 25 26.29 -59.49 -31.54
N SER A 26 26.33 -59.62 -32.87
CA SER A 26 25.17 -59.99 -33.69
C SER A 26 24.81 -61.49 -33.65
N ASP A 27 25.68 -62.32 -33.10
CA ASP A 27 25.51 -63.78 -32.95
C ASP A 27 24.75 -64.17 -31.67
N LEU A 28 24.43 -63.20 -30.81
CA LEU A 28 23.64 -63.39 -29.60
C LEU A 28 22.14 -63.22 -29.88
N ASP A 29 21.32 -64.02 -29.20
CA ASP A 29 19.86 -63.85 -29.21
C ASP A 29 19.45 -62.60 -28.42
N LYS A 30 18.77 -61.69 -29.10
CA LYS A 30 18.32 -60.39 -28.57
C LYS A 30 16.79 -60.25 -28.62
N SER A 31 16.05 -61.32 -28.91
CA SER A 31 14.60 -61.24 -28.98
C SER A 31 14.00 -60.91 -27.61
N GLU A 32 12.83 -60.28 -27.62
CA GLU A 32 12.05 -60.05 -26.40
C GLU A 32 11.80 -61.37 -25.66
N GLY A 33 12.05 -61.37 -24.34
CA GLY A 33 11.96 -62.56 -23.48
C GLY A 33 13.15 -63.53 -23.55
N SER A 34 14.23 -63.19 -24.28
CA SER A 34 15.51 -63.91 -24.18
C SER A 34 16.20 -63.59 -22.85
N PHE A 35 17.10 -64.48 -22.39
CA PHE A 35 17.86 -64.26 -21.15
C PHE A 35 18.63 -62.91 -21.16
N ILE A 36 19.20 -62.53 -22.30
CA ILE A 36 19.93 -61.28 -22.45
C ILE A 36 18.98 -60.09 -22.36
N TRP A 37 17.82 -60.14 -23.02
CA TRP A 37 16.80 -59.10 -22.94
C TRP A 37 16.33 -58.88 -21.50
N ASP A 38 15.98 -59.96 -20.81
CA ASP A 38 15.51 -59.91 -19.42
C ASP A 38 16.60 -59.46 -18.45
N ALA A 39 17.88 -59.78 -18.73
CA ALA A 39 19.00 -59.35 -17.91
C ALA A 39 19.29 -57.84 -18.03
N VAL A 40 19.10 -57.24 -19.21
CA VAL A 40 19.36 -55.80 -19.42
C VAL A 40 18.15 -54.92 -19.06
N ALA A 41 16.94 -55.44 -19.07
CA ALA A 41 15.71 -54.68 -18.83
C ALA A 41 15.68 -53.91 -17.49
N PRO A 42 16.01 -54.51 -16.32
CA PRO A 42 16.04 -53.77 -15.06
C PRO A 42 17.06 -52.63 -15.06
N THR A 43 18.21 -52.82 -15.70
CA THR A 43 19.25 -51.79 -15.82
C THR A 43 18.77 -50.63 -16.69
N ALA A 44 18.07 -50.92 -17.80
CA ALA A 44 17.49 -49.90 -18.66
C ALA A 44 16.42 -49.06 -17.93
N ILE A 45 15.59 -49.69 -17.07
CA ILE A 45 14.61 -49.00 -16.23
C ILE A 45 15.30 -48.02 -15.26
N GLU A 46 16.31 -48.49 -14.53
CA GLU A 46 17.06 -47.64 -13.58
C GLU A 46 17.79 -46.49 -14.30
N LEU A 47 18.35 -46.73 -15.48
CA LEU A 47 18.99 -45.68 -16.29
C LEU A 47 17.99 -44.66 -16.84
N ALA A 48 16.78 -45.09 -17.23
CA ALA A 48 15.70 -44.18 -17.63
C ALA A 48 15.28 -43.30 -16.44
N GLN A 49 15.15 -43.90 -15.24
CA GLN A 49 14.84 -43.17 -14.02
C GLN A 49 15.96 -42.18 -13.65
N ALA A 50 17.23 -42.55 -13.81
CA ALA A 50 18.37 -41.66 -13.61
C ALA A 50 18.39 -40.51 -14.61
N ALA A 51 17.99 -40.74 -15.87
CA ALA A 51 17.85 -39.68 -16.87
C ALA A 51 16.74 -38.69 -16.49
N ILE A 52 15.60 -39.17 -15.98
CA ILE A 52 14.53 -38.32 -15.43
C ILE A 52 15.05 -37.47 -14.26
N TRP A 53 15.80 -38.07 -13.33
CA TRP A 53 16.40 -37.31 -12.23
C TRP A 53 17.38 -36.25 -12.72
N ALA A 54 18.21 -36.55 -13.72
CA ALA A 54 19.13 -35.57 -14.32
C ALA A 54 18.38 -34.40 -14.98
N GLN A 55 17.27 -34.67 -15.68
CA GLN A 55 16.41 -33.62 -16.23
C GLN A 55 15.81 -32.73 -15.13
N GLU A 56 15.35 -33.33 -14.03
CA GLU A 56 14.79 -32.60 -12.88
C GLU A 56 15.84 -31.75 -12.16
N VAL A 57 17.06 -32.25 -11.98
CA VAL A 57 18.18 -31.47 -11.43
C VAL A 57 18.48 -30.26 -12.31
N LEU A 58 18.51 -30.44 -13.65
CA LEU A 58 18.75 -29.33 -14.58
C LEU A 58 17.63 -28.29 -14.52
N ARG A 59 16.36 -28.72 -14.44
CA ARG A 59 15.21 -27.82 -14.27
C ARG A 59 15.29 -27.03 -12.97
N ARG A 60 15.73 -27.64 -11.87
CA ARG A 60 15.85 -26.94 -10.57
C ARG A 60 17.07 -26.02 -10.49
N GLY A 61 18.06 -26.18 -11.37
CA GLY A 61 19.28 -25.36 -11.39
C GLY A 61 19.09 -23.93 -11.89
N PHE A 62 18.05 -23.65 -12.69
CA PHE A 62 17.80 -22.31 -13.23
C PHE A 62 16.60 -21.66 -12.55
N ALA A 63 16.74 -20.38 -12.17
CA ALA A 63 15.66 -19.64 -11.51
C ALA A 63 14.34 -19.63 -12.30
N GLY A 64 14.41 -19.54 -13.63
CA GLY A 64 13.21 -19.54 -14.48
C GLY A 64 12.44 -20.87 -14.55
N THR A 65 13.00 -21.96 -14.03
CA THR A 65 12.37 -23.29 -14.00
C THR A 65 12.32 -23.91 -12.59
N ALA A 66 12.98 -23.28 -11.62
CA ALA A 66 12.93 -23.67 -10.22
C ALA A 66 11.59 -23.25 -9.58
N PHE A 67 11.20 -23.95 -8.52
CA PHE A 67 9.97 -23.70 -7.77
C PHE A 67 10.17 -24.02 -6.28
N GLY A 68 9.31 -23.45 -5.43
CA GLY A 68 9.31 -23.64 -3.99
C GLY A 68 10.68 -23.40 -3.34
N PRO A 69 11.15 -24.30 -2.45
CA PRO A 69 12.41 -24.10 -1.71
C PRO A 69 13.65 -23.95 -2.60
N TYR A 70 13.67 -24.54 -3.79
CA TYR A 70 14.81 -24.41 -4.71
C TYR A 70 14.90 -23.01 -5.30
N LEU A 71 13.75 -22.40 -5.61
CA LEU A 71 13.71 -21.00 -6.03
C LEU A 71 14.16 -20.09 -4.89
N ASP A 72 13.76 -20.40 -3.65
CA ASP A 72 14.20 -19.65 -2.46
C ASP A 72 15.72 -19.67 -2.32
N MET A 73 16.36 -20.84 -2.45
CA MET A 73 17.83 -20.98 -2.41
C MET A 73 18.50 -20.17 -3.52
N ARG A 74 17.97 -20.19 -4.76
CA ARG A 74 18.49 -19.38 -5.87
C ARG A 74 18.36 -17.88 -5.62
N CYS A 75 17.28 -17.46 -4.98
CA CYS A 75 17.06 -16.07 -4.60
C CYS A 75 18.01 -15.63 -3.48
N GLU A 76 18.27 -16.51 -2.51
CA GLU A 76 19.14 -16.26 -1.37
C GLU A 76 20.60 -16.03 -1.78
N GLU A 77 21.09 -16.70 -2.84
CA GLU A 77 22.41 -16.43 -3.44
C GLU A 77 22.59 -14.94 -3.83
N HIS A 78 21.49 -14.25 -4.12
CA HIS A 78 21.45 -12.83 -4.46
C HIS A 78 20.91 -11.96 -3.32
N GLY A 79 20.87 -12.47 -2.08
CA GLY A 79 20.38 -11.77 -0.90
C GLY A 79 18.91 -11.38 -1.00
N LEU A 80 18.09 -12.21 -1.66
CA LEU A 80 16.65 -12.01 -1.78
C LEU A 80 15.92 -13.13 -1.05
N THR A 81 15.09 -12.79 -0.07
CA THR A 81 14.28 -13.74 0.69
C THR A 81 12.80 -13.55 0.36
N ARG A 82 12.04 -14.64 0.37
CA ARG A 82 10.59 -14.61 0.14
C ARG A 82 9.87 -13.80 1.20
N ARG A 83 8.92 -12.96 0.80
CA ARG A 83 8.09 -12.23 1.77
C ARG A 83 7.18 -13.21 2.51
N VAL A 84 7.26 -13.19 3.84
CA VAL A 84 6.47 -14.05 4.72
C VAL A 84 5.05 -13.53 4.85
N ALA A 85 4.10 -14.43 5.16
CA ALA A 85 2.73 -14.04 5.46
C ALA A 85 2.66 -13.11 6.69
N VAL A 86 1.77 -12.12 6.63
CA VAL A 86 1.47 -11.18 7.72
C VAL A 86 0.11 -11.53 8.32
N LYS A 87 -0.02 -11.39 9.64
CA LYS A 87 -1.26 -11.67 10.37
C LYS A 87 -2.16 -10.45 10.35
N ALA A 88 -3.45 -10.67 10.11
CA ALA A 88 -4.45 -9.62 10.29
C ALA A 88 -4.51 -9.17 11.76
N GLU A 89 -4.66 -7.86 11.98
CA GLU A 89 -4.80 -7.24 13.29
C GLU A 89 -6.08 -6.39 13.32
N GLY A 90 -6.68 -6.26 14.50
CA GLY A 90 -7.80 -5.37 14.74
C GLY A 90 -8.25 -5.40 16.19
N GLN A 91 -9.39 -4.78 16.49
CA GLN A 91 -9.93 -4.72 17.84
C GLN A 91 -11.17 -5.59 17.99
N VAL A 92 -11.17 -6.42 19.03
CA VAL A 92 -12.33 -7.20 19.47
C VAL A 92 -12.89 -6.59 20.75
N HIS A 93 -14.20 -6.43 20.78
CA HIS A 93 -14.98 -5.85 21.85
C HIS A 93 -15.66 -6.96 22.63
N PHE A 94 -15.39 -7.01 23.92
CA PHE A 94 -16.02 -7.96 24.82
C PHE A 94 -17.08 -7.26 25.67
N THR A 95 -18.18 -7.95 25.91
CA THR A 95 -19.29 -7.49 26.76
C THR A 95 -19.54 -8.51 27.85
N GLY A 96 -19.73 -8.07 29.10
CA GLY A 96 -19.91 -8.95 30.25
C GLY A 96 -20.08 -8.23 31.58
N GLN A 97 -19.81 -8.92 32.67
CA GLN A 97 -19.81 -8.39 34.02
C GLN A 97 -18.62 -7.45 34.23
N ALA A 98 -18.90 -6.23 34.70
CA ALA A 98 -17.89 -5.24 35.05
C ALA A 98 -16.84 -5.81 36.02
N GLY A 99 -15.56 -5.49 35.80
CA GLY A 99 -14.44 -6.00 36.60
C GLY A 99 -13.95 -7.40 36.22
N THR A 100 -14.56 -8.07 35.23
CA THR A 100 -14.04 -9.33 34.69
C THR A 100 -12.71 -9.11 33.96
N VAL A 101 -11.72 -9.96 34.21
CA VAL A 101 -10.40 -9.89 33.56
C VAL A 101 -10.36 -10.80 32.35
N ILE A 102 -9.95 -10.26 31.20
CA ILE A 102 -9.69 -10.98 29.97
C ILE A 102 -8.17 -11.15 29.85
N PRO A 103 -7.63 -12.37 30.01
CA PRO A 103 -6.19 -12.58 29.90
C PRO A 103 -5.71 -12.37 28.46
N ALA A 104 -4.44 -11.99 28.32
CA ALA A 104 -3.73 -12.10 27.05
C ALA A 104 -3.73 -13.56 26.59
N GLY A 105 -3.87 -13.81 25.29
CA GLY A 105 -3.94 -15.16 24.75
C GLY A 105 -5.36 -15.74 24.62
N THR A 106 -6.40 -14.96 24.94
CA THR A 106 -7.80 -15.39 24.78
C THR A 106 -8.14 -15.59 23.31
N ARG A 107 -8.75 -16.74 22.96
CA ARG A 107 -9.11 -17.09 21.59
C ARG A 107 -10.57 -16.80 21.25
N VAL A 108 -10.77 -16.11 20.13
CA VAL A 108 -12.08 -15.74 19.56
C VAL A 108 -12.10 -16.06 18.08
N ALA A 109 -13.27 -16.25 17.47
CA ALA A 109 -13.37 -16.74 16.10
C ALA A 109 -14.62 -16.26 15.35
N THR A 110 -14.59 -16.39 14.03
CA THR A 110 -15.78 -16.29 13.17
C THR A 110 -16.54 -17.61 13.11
N PRO A 111 -17.87 -17.59 12.86
CA PRO A 111 -18.62 -18.81 12.63
C PRO A 111 -18.14 -19.53 11.37
N ALA A 112 -17.94 -20.84 11.48
CA ALA A 112 -17.79 -21.71 10.31
C ALA A 112 -19.17 -22.06 9.76
N ASP A 113 -19.28 -22.12 8.43
CA ASP A 113 -20.49 -22.58 7.76
C ASP A 113 -20.14 -23.66 6.72
N ARG A 114 -20.63 -24.87 6.98
CA ARG A 114 -20.40 -26.04 6.12
C ARG A 114 -21.19 -25.98 4.82
N VAL A 115 -22.29 -25.22 4.76
CA VAL A 115 -23.14 -25.11 3.57
C VAL A 115 -22.50 -24.19 2.53
N THR A 116 -21.93 -23.07 2.98
CA THR A 116 -21.18 -22.13 2.12
C THR A 116 -19.70 -22.50 1.96
N GLY A 117 -19.19 -23.44 2.77
CA GLY A 117 -17.78 -23.84 2.77
C GLY A 117 -16.86 -22.84 3.49
N THR A 118 -17.43 -21.90 4.25
CA THR A 118 -16.69 -20.87 4.97
C THR A 118 -15.99 -21.47 6.19
N SER A 119 -14.66 -21.43 6.21
CA SER A 119 -13.85 -21.88 7.34
C SER A 119 -13.85 -20.86 8.47
N SER A 120 -13.78 -21.32 9.72
CA SER A 120 -13.65 -20.42 10.88
C SER A 120 -12.26 -19.78 10.89
N VAL A 121 -12.22 -18.48 11.17
CA VAL A 121 -10.98 -17.70 11.33
C VAL A 121 -10.81 -17.40 12.82
N GLU A 122 -9.69 -17.82 13.39
CA GLU A 122 -9.37 -17.60 14.81
C GLU A 122 -8.45 -16.40 15.02
N PHE A 123 -8.69 -15.69 16.13
CA PHE A 123 -7.91 -14.56 16.62
C PHE A 123 -7.52 -14.76 18.08
N VAL A 124 -6.43 -14.13 18.49
CA VAL A 124 -5.87 -14.18 19.85
C VAL A 124 -5.62 -12.78 20.40
N THR A 125 -6.03 -12.50 21.63
CA THR A 125 -5.80 -11.20 22.28
C THR A 125 -4.31 -10.99 22.61
N LYS A 126 -3.78 -9.79 22.33
CA LYS A 126 -2.36 -9.45 22.61
C LYS A 126 -2.09 -9.09 24.06
N GLN A 127 -3.08 -8.55 24.76
CA GLN A 127 -2.92 -7.92 26.06
C GLN A 127 -4.05 -8.34 26.99
N GLU A 128 -3.75 -8.32 28.29
CA GLU A 128 -4.75 -8.48 29.33
C GLU A 128 -5.51 -7.16 29.49
N VAL A 129 -6.84 -7.26 29.63
CA VAL A 129 -7.73 -6.11 29.83
C VAL A 129 -8.85 -6.49 30.78
N THR A 130 -9.23 -5.55 31.64
CA THR A 130 -10.40 -5.68 32.52
C THR A 130 -11.61 -4.98 31.91
N LEU A 131 -12.79 -5.59 32.01
CA LEU A 131 -14.05 -4.94 31.61
C LEU A 131 -14.31 -3.71 32.48
N GLY A 132 -14.59 -2.57 31.83
CA GLY A 132 -14.91 -1.32 32.52
C GLY A 132 -16.25 -1.36 33.26
N GLU A 133 -16.62 -0.25 33.89
CA GLU A 133 -17.86 -0.14 34.70
C GLU A 133 -19.13 -0.39 33.88
N THR A 134 -19.09 -0.12 32.57
CA THR A 134 -20.17 -0.41 31.61
C THR A 134 -20.25 -1.88 31.18
N GLY A 135 -19.31 -2.72 31.63
CA GLY A 135 -19.21 -4.12 31.23
C GLY A 135 -18.72 -4.32 29.81
N THR A 136 -18.13 -3.31 29.17
CA THR A 136 -17.59 -3.39 27.80
C THR A 136 -16.14 -2.95 27.73
N THR A 137 -15.35 -3.56 26.84
CA THR A 137 -13.96 -3.15 26.60
C THR A 137 -13.45 -3.65 25.26
N ALA A 138 -12.49 -2.92 24.66
CA ALA A 138 -11.85 -3.26 23.40
C ALA A 138 -10.43 -3.78 23.64
N VAL A 139 -10.06 -4.87 22.98
CA VAL A 139 -8.74 -5.48 23.08
C VAL A 139 -8.19 -5.72 21.68
N ARG A 140 -6.92 -5.38 21.45
CA ARG A 140 -6.24 -5.73 20.20
C ARG A 140 -6.07 -7.24 20.09
N ALA A 141 -6.45 -7.79 18.94
CA ALA A 141 -6.30 -9.20 18.62
C ALA A 141 -5.62 -9.41 17.27
N LEU A 142 -4.88 -10.52 17.17
CA LEU A 142 -4.20 -10.97 15.96
C LEU A 142 -4.80 -12.26 15.45
N ALA A 143 -4.84 -12.44 14.13
CA ALA A 143 -5.16 -13.74 13.53
C ALA A 143 -4.15 -14.81 13.99
N VAL A 144 -4.65 -16.03 14.23
CA VAL A 144 -3.82 -17.18 14.60
C VAL A 144 -2.96 -17.60 13.41
N VAL A 145 -3.58 -17.68 12.23
CA VAL A 145 -2.93 -17.98 10.95
C VAL A 145 -2.63 -16.67 10.22
N ALA A 146 -1.41 -16.56 9.69
CA ALA A 146 -1.02 -15.43 8.84
C ALA A 146 -1.56 -15.62 7.42
N GLY A 147 -1.94 -14.54 6.75
CA GLY A 147 -2.54 -14.61 5.42
C GLY A 147 -3.77 -13.72 5.25
N ILE A 148 -4.20 -13.57 4.01
CA ILE A 148 -5.38 -12.80 3.63
C ILE A 148 -6.67 -13.41 4.19
N SER A 149 -6.66 -14.71 4.48
CA SER A 149 -7.77 -15.42 5.14
C SER A 149 -8.07 -14.88 6.55
N GLY A 150 -7.15 -14.14 7.16
CA GLY A 150 -7.35 -13.47 8.44
C GLY A 150 -8.17 -12.18 8.33
N ASN A 151 -8.37 -11.63 7.13
CA ASN A 151 -9.09 -10.38 6.95
C ASN A 151 -10.60 -10.64 7.01
N VAL A 152 -11.28 -10.04 7.99
CA VAL A 152 -12.72 -10.24 8.19
C VAL A 152 -13.42 -8.90 8.39
N THR A 153 -14.64 -8.78 7.85
CA THR A 153 -15.43 -7.55 7.94
C THR A 153 -15.85 -7.25 9.38
N ALA A 154 -16.28 -6.02 9.62
CA ALA A 154 -16.93 -5.64 10.88
C ALA A 154 -18.09 -6.60 11.22
N GLY A 155 -18.18 -7.00 12.48
CA GLY A 155 -19.20 -7.91 13.02
C GLY A 155 -19.00 -9.40 12.73
N ALA A 156 -17.94 -9.79 12.01
CA ALA A 156 -17.70 -11.19 11.65
C ALA A 156 -17.25 -12.06 12.84
N VAL A 157 -16.43 -11.52 13.74
CA VAL A 157 -15.96 -12.21 14.95
C VAL A 157 -17.11 -12.24 15.94
N SER A 158 -17.57 -13.43 16.34
CA SER A 158 -18.72 -13.56 17.26
C SER A 158 -18.65 -14.77 18.18
N ILE A 159 -17.69 -15.66 17.96
CA ILE A 159 -17.52 -16.89 18.74
C ILE A 159 -16.36 -16.73 19.70
N MET A 160 -16.55 -17.17 20.94
CA MET A 160 -15.46 -17.30 21.90
C MET A 160 -15.03 -18.76 21.95
N VAL A 161 -13.80 -19.04 21.50
CA VAL A 161 -13.26 -20.41 21.48
C VAL A 161 -12.88 -20.86 22.88
N SER A 162 -12.40 -19.93 23.71
CA SER A 162 -12.10 -20.16 25.12
C SER A 162 -13.01 -19.29 26.00
N PRO A 163 -14.15 -19.82 26.47
CA PRO A 163 -15.10 -19.07 27.28
C PRO A 163 -14.47 -18.53 28.56
N ILE A 164 -14.69 -17.25 28.86
CA ILE A 164 -14.26 -16.61 30.11
C ILE A 164 -15.48 -16.41 31.00
N PRO A 165 -15.49 -16.94 32.25
CA PRO A 165 -16.56 -16.66 33.19
C PRO A 165 -16.75 -15.15 33.40
N GLY A 166 -17.98 -14.67 33.26
CA GLY A 166 -18.30 -13.24 33.37
C GLY A 166 -18.35 -12.51 32.03
N VAL A 167 -17.88 -13.10 30.91
CA VAL A 167 -18.02 -12.50 29.58
C VAL A 167 -19.24 -13.09 28.86
N THR A 168 -20.12 -12.23 28.35
CA THR A 168 -21.38 -12.58 27.68
C THR A 168 -21.24 -12.72 26.17
N SER A 169 -20.50 -11.81 25.52
CA SER A 169 -20.31 -11.84 24.07
C SER A 169 -19.00 -11.20 23.63
N VAL A 170 -18.59 -11.51 22.40
CA VAL A 170 -17.49 -10.85 21.70
C VAL A 170 -17.94 -10.40 20.32
N SER A 171 -17.48 -9.24 19.86
CA SER A 171 -17.72 -8.72 18.51
C SER A 171 -16.56 -7.87 18.03
N ASN A 172 -16.32 -7.74 16.72
CA ASN A 172 -15.41 -6.72 16.19
C ASN A 172 -16.24 -5.57 15.59
N ILE A 173 -16.07 -4.34 16.08
CA ILE A 173 -16.82 -3.18 15.56
C ILE A 173 -16.23 -2.70 14.23
N THR A 174 -14.91 -2.78 14.09
CA THR A 174 -14.18 -2.52 12.85
C THR A 174 -13.75 -3.83 12.20
N ALA A 175 -13.40 -3.79 10.91
CA ALA A 175 -12.80 -4.94 10.25
C ALA A 175 -11.45 -5.33 10.91
N MET A 176 -11.08 -6.61 10.76
CA MET A 176 -9.72 -7.09 11.03
C MET A 176 -8.99 -7.10 9.68
N GLU A 177 -7.87 -6.41 9.58
CA GLU A 177 -7.20 -6.13 8.29
C GLU A 177 -5.68 -6.29 8.41
N GLY A 178 -4.96 -6.13 7.31
CA GLY A 178 -3.49 -6.23 7.26
C GLY A 178 -2.94 -7.65 7.10
N GLY A 179 -3.79 -8.66 6.95
CA GLY A 179 -3.40 -10.02 6.60
C GLY A 179 -2.98 -10.12 5.13
N ILE A 180 -1.77 -10.64 4.89
CA ILE A 180 -1.18 -10.81 3.54
C ILE A 180 -0.59 -12.22 3.45
N ASP A 181 -0.83 -12.91 2.34
CA ASP A 181 -0.28 -14.26 2.12
C ASP A 181 1.23 -14.25 1.86
N THR A 182 1.86 -15.40 2.08
CA THR A 182 3.24 -15.61 1.67
C THR A 182 3.37 -15.40 0.16
N GLU A 183 4.43 -14.70 -0.25
CA GLU A 183 4.70 -14.41 -1.67
C GLU A 183 4.76 -15.70 -2.50
N ASN A 184 4.08 -15.72 -3.65
CA ASN A 184 4.06 -16.87 -4.55
C ASN A 184 5.31 -16.94 -5.45
N ASP A 185 5.56 -18.11 -6.06
CA ASP A 185 6.75 -18.33 -6.91
C ASP A 185 6.86 -17.37 -8.10
N PRO A 186 5.78 -17.09 -8.87
CA PRO A 186 5.86 -16.12 -9.96
C PRO A 186 6.26 -14.72 -9.49
N SER A 187 5.72 -14.25 -8.37
CA SER A 187 6.05 -12.95 -7.77
C SER A 187 7.51 -12.91 -7.30
N LEU A 188 7.97 -13.96 -6.60
CA LEU A 188 9.36 -14.06 -6.17
C LEU A 188 10.33 -14.08 -7.36
N LEU A 189 10.03 -14.87 -8.40
CA LEU A 189 10.84 -14.95 -9.60
C LEU A 189 10.90 -13.60 -10.33
N ALA A 190 9.78 -12.86 -10.42
CA ALA A 190 9.74 -11.54 -11.02
C ALA A 190 10.68 -10.57 -10.28
N ARG A 191 10.61 -10.53 -8.94
CA ARG A 191 11.48 -9.71 -8.09
C ARG A 191 12.96 -10.12 -8.21
N TYR A 192 13.24 -11.43 -8.26
CA TYR A 192 14.58 -11.95 -8.51
C TYR A 192 15.15 -11.51 -9.86
N LEU A 193 14.39 -11.71 -10.95
CA LEU A 193 14.82 -11.33 -12.29
C LEU A 193 15.04 -9.82 -12.40
N GLN A 194 14.18 -9.03 -11.76
CA GLN A 194 14.33 -7.58 -11.72
C GLN A 194 15.65 -7.17 -11.07
N LYS A 195 15.97 -7.75 -9.90
CA LYS A 195 17.24 -7.49 -9.19
C LYS A 195 18.46 -7.89 -10.01
N VAL A 196 18.44 -9.07 -10.62
CA VAL A 196 19.59 -9.57 -11.39
C VAL A 196 19.78 -8.82 -12.71
N ARG A 197 18.70 -8.44 -13.40
CA ARG A 197 18.76 -7.73 -14.69
C ARG A 197 19.03 -6.24 -14.53
N SER A 198 18.81 -5.69 -13.35
CA SER A 198 18.95 -4.27 -13.07
C SER A 198 19.99 -4.04 -11.96
N PRO A 199 21.28 -4.27 -12.25
CA PRO A 199 22.33 -4.09 -11.26
C PRO A 199 22.36 -2.63 -10.78
N SER A 200 22.63 -2.47 -9.49
CA SER A 200 22.72 -1.15 -8.89
C SER A 200 23.89 -0.36 -9.48
N ALA A 201 23.65 0.91 -9.80
CA ALA A 201 24.68 1.81 -10.32
C ALA A 201 24.80 3.09 -9.46
N GLY A 202 24.37 3.03 -8.20
CA GLY A 202 24.51 4.13 -7.25
C GLY A 202 23.50 5.27 -7.45
N GLY A 203 22.27 4.94 -7.86
CA GLY A 203 21.17 5.91 -8.02
C GLY A 203 20.62 6.02 -9.44
N ASN A 204 20.66 4.93 -10.23
CA ASN A 204 19.99 4.90 -11.53
C ASN A 204 18.46 4.70 -11.36
N LYS A 205 17.68 4.79 -12.46
CA LYS A 205 16.21 4.59 -12.40
C LYS A 205 15.83 3.27 -11.72
N ALA A 206 16.55 2.19 -12.00
CA ALA A 206 16.24 0.87 -11.47
C ALA A 206 16.56 0.74 -9.98
N ASP A 207 17.55 1.49 -9.46
CA ASP A 207 17.86 1.54 -8.04
C ASP A 207 16.65 2.00 -7.22
N TYR A 208 16.04 3.11 -7.62
CA TYR A 208 14.84 3.63 -6.97
C TYR A 208 13.65 2.66 -7.03
N VAL A 209 13.46 2.00 -8.18
CA VAL A 209 12.43 0.96 -8.31
C VAL A 209 12.70 -0.20 -7.36
N ASN A 210 13.94 -0.69 -7.30
CA ASN A 210 14.32 -1.80 -6.43
C ASN A 210 14.19 -1.44 -4.95
N TRP A 211 14.66 -0.26 -4.53
CA TRP A 211 14.55 0.19 -3.14
C TRP A 211 13.10 0.39 -2.69
N ALA A 212 12.24 0.94 -3.55
CA ALA A 212 10.81 1.06 -3.25
C ALA A 212 10.14 -0.31 -3.10
N LEU A 213 10.47 -1.28 -3.96
CA LEU A 213 9.96 -2.65 -3.87
C LEU A 213 10.57 -3.47 -2.72
N GLU A 214 11.57 -2.97 -2.00
CA GLU A 214 12.03 -3.62 -0.76
C GLU A 214 11.03 -3.39 0.39
N VAL A 215 10.26 -2.29 0.35
CA VAL A 215 9.25 -1.97 1.36
C VAL A 215 8.00 -2.84 1.17
N PRO A 216 7.53 -3.54 2.21
CA PRO A 216 6.29 -4.32 2.15
C PRO A 216 5.08 -3.44 1.79
N GLY A 217 4.14 -3.99 1.02
CA GLY A 217 2.95 -3.26 0.59
C GLY A 217 3.09 -2.51 -0.73
N VAL A 218 4.30 -2.24 -1.21
CA VAL A 218 4.52 -1.67 -2.55
C VAL A 218 4.31 -2.75 -3.62
N GLY A 219 3.37 -2.49 -4.54
CA GLY A 219 3.03 -3.37 -5.67
C GLY A 219 3.69 -2.95 -6.99
N GLY A 220 3.97 -1.66 -7.17
CA GLY A 220 4.56 -1.13 -8.39
C GLY A 220 5.12 0.28 -8.20
N VAL A 221 6.05 0.66 -9.09
CA VAL A 221 6.82 1.90 -8.95
C VAL A 221 7.08 2.52 -10.32
N SER A 222 6.89 3.83 -10.41
CA SER A 222 7.29 4.63 -11.56
C SER A 222 8.25 5.74 -11.15
N VAL A 223 9.38 5.84 -11.86
CA VAL A 223 10.45 6.79 -11.54
C VAL A 223 10.64 7.76 -12.71
N VAL A 224 10.53 9.05 -12.40
CA VAL A 224 10.74 10.16 -13.33
C VAL A 224 11.92 11.01 -12.84
N PRO A 225 13.06 11.00 -13.54
CA PRO A 225 14.21 11.83 -13.17
C PRO A 225 13.98 13.29 -13.61
N VAL A 226 14.56 14.24 -12.86
CA VAL A 226 14.60 15.67 -13.19
C VAL A 226 13.20 16.32 -13.32
N ARG A 227 12.17 15.74 -12.66
CA ARG A 227 10.80 16.28 -12.72
C ARG A 227 10.74 17.73 -12.24
N ASP A 228 11.42 18.02 -11.14
CA ASP A 228 11.43 19.31 -10.45
C ASP A 228 12.79 20.03 -10.63
N GLY A 229 13.49 19.72 -11.72
CA GLY A 229 14.81 20.28 -12.06
C GLY A 229 16.00 19.39 -11.72
N PRO A 230 17.24 19.85 -12.01
CA PRO A 230 18.45 19.05 -11.84
C PRO A 230 18.62 18.51 -10.42
N GLY A 231 19.02 17.23 -10.31
CA GLY A 231 19.22 16.56 -9.02
C GLY A 231 17.95 16.07 -8.33
N THR A 232 16.77 16.25 -8.94
CA THR A 232 15.51 15.73 -8.40
C THR A 232 15.15 14.37 -8.99
N VAL A 233 14.56 13.51 -8.16
CA VAL A 233 14.02 12.21 -8.57
C VAL A 233 12.63 12.07 -7.98
N SER A 234 11.63 11.94 -8.85
CA SER A 234 10.26 11.67 -8.43
C SER A 234 9.95 10.19 -8.58
N VAL A 235 9.38 9.61 -7.54
CA VAL A 235 8.98 8.20 -7.47
C VAL A 235 7.50 8.15 -7.11
N ALA A 236 6.69 7.60 -8.01
CA ALA A 236 5.29 7.31 -7.76
C ALA A 236 5.13 5.82 -7.42
N ILE A 237 4.37 5.51 -6.37
CA ILE A 237 4.14 4.14 -5.92
C ILE A 237 2.67 3.77 -5.92
N ILE A 238 2.40 2.47 -6.08
CA ILE A 238 1.09 1.85 -5.89
C ILE A 238 1.17 0.74 -4.85
N GLY A 239 0.04 0.48 -4.19
CA GLY A 239 -0.11 -0.62 -3.26
C GLY A 239 -0.09 -1.99 -3.94
N SER A 240 -0.09 -3.06 -3.15
CA SER A 240 -0.10 -4.45 -3.63
C SER A 240 -1.37 -4.83 -4.41
N ASN A 241 -2.43 -4.03 -4.30
CA ASN A 241 -3.67 -4.14 -5.07
C ASN A 241 -3.61 -3.42 -6.44
N ASN A 242 -2.46 -2.86 -6.82
CA ASN A 242 -2.24 -2.03 -8.00
C ASN A 242 -3.09 -0.74 -8.03
N GLU A 243 -3.50 -0.24 -6.86
CA GLU A 243 -4.18 1.04 -6.69
C GLU A 243 -3.24 2.06 -6.04
N PRO A 244 -3.54 3.37 -6.10
CA PRO A 244 -2.74 4.40 -5.43
C PRO A 244 -2.41 4.01 -3.99
N ALA A 245 -1.14 4.15 -3.61
CA ALA A 245 -0.68 3.85 -2.28
C ALA A 245 -1.29 4.79 -1.22
N ASP A 246 -1.55 4.25 -0.03
CA ASP A 246 -1.96 5.04 1.13
C ASP A 246 -0.83 5.95 1.63
N LYS A 247 -1.20 7.02 2.32
CA LYS A 247 -0.26 8.01 2.85
C LYS A 247 0.80 7.40 3.77
N SER A 248 0.42 6.44 4.63
CA SER A 248 1.35 5.75 5.53
C SER A 248 2.43 4.98 4.77
N LEU A 249 2.05 4.30 3.68
CA LEU A 249 2.99 3.56 2.84
C LEU A 249 3.95 4.52 2.10
N VAL A 250 3.44 5.65 1.62
CA VAL A 250 4.27 6.70 0.99
C VAL A 250 5.30 7.24 1.98
N GLU A 251 4.90 7.51 3.22
CA GLU A 251 5.81 8.00 4.26
C GLU A 251 6.85 6.95 4.65
N GLU A 252 6.47 5.68 4.77
CA GLU A 252 7.40 4.57 5.06
C GLU A 252 8.44 4.41 3.94
N VAL A 253 8.02 4.47 2.68
CA VAL A 253 8.92 4.39 1.53
C VAL A 253 9.83 5.62 1.43
N GLN A 254 9.29 6.81 1.71
CA GLN A 254 10.10 8.04 1.76
C GLN A 254 11.19 7.93 2.83
N GLU A 255 10.84 7.51 4.05
CA GLU A 255 11.81 7.34 5.13
C GLU A 255 12.85 6.25 4.81
N TYR A 256 12.45 5.17 4.16
CA TYR A 256 13.37 4.08 3.77
C TYR A 256 14.38 4.50 2.69
N ILE A 257 13.90 5.17 1.64
CA ILE A 257 14.73 5.55 0.49
C ILE A 257 15.57 6.79 0.80
N ALA A 258 14.92 7.84 1.31
CA ALA A 258 15.54 9.14 1.54
C ALA A 258 14.66 9.98 2.50
N PRO A 259 14.91 9.95 3.82
CA PRO A 259 14.14 10.71 4.81
C PRO A 259 14.01 12.19 4.44
N PRO A 260 12.86 12.85 4.67
CA PRO A 260 12.73 14.28 4.49
C PRO A 260 13.23 15.04 5.72
N TRP A 261 13.53 16.32 5.54
CA TRP A 261 13.74 17.21 6.68
C TRP A 261 12.43 17.35 7.46
N LYS A 262 12.47 17.07 8.76
CA LYS A 262 11.34 17.20 9.69
C LYS A 262 11.75 18.11 10.84
N ILE A 263 10.95 19.13 11.11
CA ILE A 263 11.19 20.09 12.20
C ILE A 263 9.88 20.22 12.97
N ARG A 264 9.89 19.91 14.27
CA ARG A 264 8.76 20.14 15.17
C ARG A 264 8.99 21.41 15.96
N ILE A 265 7.94 22.23 16.07
CA ILE A 265 7.93 23.44 16.90
C ILE A 265 6.67 23.39 17.77
N GLU A 266 6.86 23.39 19.09
CA GLU A 266 5.77 23.49 20.06
C GLU A 266 5.12 24.89 20.00
N ALA A 267 3.78 24.97 20.04
CA ALA A 267 3.07 26.23 19.82
C ALA A 267 3.35 27.26 20.92
N GLU A 268 3.55 26.83 22.16
CA GLU A 268 3.92 27.69 23.29
C GLU A 268 5.31 28.31 23.15
N ALA A 269 6.18 27.74 22.31
CA ALA A 269 7.48 28.29 21.98
C ALA A 269 7.42 29.32 20.83
N MET A 270 6.29 29.45 20.15
CA MET A 270 6.09 30.42 19.08
C MET A 270 5.81 31.82 19.62
N THR A 271 5.88 32.83 18.75
CA THR A 271 5.60 34.21 19.11
C THR A 271 4.09 34.44 19.20
N LEU A 272 3.58 34.62 20.42
CA LEU A 272 2.19 34.95 20.70
C LEU A 272 1.98 36.47 20.67
N SER A 273 0.93 36.94 19.98
CA SER A 273 0.63 38.37 19.88
C SER A 273 -0.85 38.64 19.58
N GLY A 274 -1.24 39.91 19.62
CA GLY A 274 -2.64 40.30 19.41
C GLY A 274 -3.49 40.10 20.66
N HIS A 275 -4.76 39.72 20.48
CA HIS A 275 -5.74 39.59 21.55
C HIS A 275 -6.32 38.18 21.62
N GLY A 276 -6.67 37.73 22.83
CA GLY A 276 -7.31 36.43 23.04
C GLY A 276 -6.38 35.22 22.93
N VAL A 277 -5.05 35.42 22.91
CA VAL A 277 -4.07 34.32 22.83
C VAL A 277 -3.43 34.09 24.20
N THR A 278 -3.51 32.87 24.72
CA THR A 278 -2.93 32.45 26.01
C THR A 278 -2.35 31.05 25.90
N ILE A 279 -1.46 30.66 26.83
CA ILE A 279 -1.02 29.27 26.97
C ILE A 279 -1.98 28.55 27.90
N ASP A 280 -2.40 27.35 27.50
CA ASP A 280 -3.26 26.47 28.27
C ASP A 280 -2.49 25.21 28.67
N HIS A 281 -2.46 24.92 29.96
CA HIS A 281 -1.73 23.79 30.55
C HIS A 281 -2.67 22.62 30.91
N GLY A 282 -3.98 22.78 30.69
CA GLY A 282 -4.99 21.82 31.12
C GLY A 282 -5.32 20.72 30.10
N GLU A 283 -4.88 20.89 28.86
CA GLU A 283 -5.13 19.93 27.78
C GLU A 283 -4.07 18.81 27.84
N GLY A 284 -4.51 17.57 28.07
CA GLY A 284 -3.64 16.41 28.32
C GLY A 284 -3.53 15.47 27.12
N ASP A 285 -3.01 15.96 26.00
CA ASP A 285 -2.81 15.18 24.79
C ASP A 285 -1.35 14.71 24.61
N ASP A 286 -0.35 15.49 25.03
CA ASP A 286 1.08 15.12 24.95
C ASP A 286 1.99 15.73 26.07
N SER A 287 3.31 15.84 25.80
CA SER A 287 4.27 16.53 26.66
C SER A 287 4.42 18.00 26.26
N GLY A 288 3.48 18.85 26.63
CA GLY A 288 3.51 20.26 26.20
C GLY A 288 2.40 21.10 26.83
N SER A 289 2.24 22.32 26.35
CA SER A 289 1.09 23.18 26.69
C SER A 289 0.57 23.85 25.44
N SER A 290 -0.69 23.62 25.10
CA SER A 290 -1.24 24.16 23.86
C SER A 290 -1.46 25.68 23.95
N VAL A 291 -1.39 26.36 22.82
CA VAL A 291 -1.83 27.76 22.70
C VAL A 291 -3.34 27.80 22.48
N LYS A 292 -4.03 28.49 23.39
CA LYS A 292 -5.46 28.75 23.31
C LYS A 292 -5.71 30.13 22.68
N MET A 293 -6.58 30.15 21.66
CA MET A 293 -7.10 31.37 21.04
C MET A 293 -8.61 31.49 21.26
N ASP A 294 -9.00 32.43 22.10
CA ASP A 294 -10.38 32.82 22.35
C ASP A 294 -10.78 34.04 21.51
N TYR A 295 -12.08 34.18 21.28
CA TYR A 295 -12.62 35.40 20.68
C TYR A 295 -12.29 36.64 21.53
N SER A 296 -11.90 37.73 20.86
CA SER A 296 -11.73 39.04 21.49
C SER A 296 -12.38 40.16 20.67
N LEU A 297 -13.11 41.04 21.36
CA LEU A 297 -13.66 42.27 20.79
C LEU A 297 -12.56 43.28 20.42
N SER A 298 -11.38 43.20 21.05
CA SER A 298 -10.29 44.18 20.86
C SER A 298 -9.50 43.98 19.57
N GLY A 299 -9.56 42.79 18.96
CA GLY A 299 -8.87 42.49 17.70
C GLY A 299 -8.60 40.99 17.54
N ALA A 300 -7.88 40.64 16.47
CA ALA A 300 -7.45 39.27 16.20
C ALA A 300 -6.27 38.85 17.10
N GLY A 301 -6.19 37.54 17.35
CA GLY A 301 -5.04 36.89 17.98
C GLY A 301 -4.13 36.25 16.94
N GLU A 302 -2.82 36.30 17.15
CA GLU A 302 -1.83 35.74 16.22
C GLU A 302 -0.78 34.87 16.93
N VAL A 303 -0.51 33.71 16.35
CA VAL A 303 0.67 32.87 16.62
C VAL A 303 1.58 32.92 15.41
N ARG A 304 2.85 33.26 15.63
CA ARG A 304 3.83 33.48 14.57
C ARG A 304 5.13 32.75 14.82
N GLN A 305 5.74 32.21 13.76
CA GLN A 305 7.03 31.54 13.84
C GLN A 305 7.90 31.91 12.64
N ALA A 306 9.10 32.45 12.89
CA ALA A 306 10.07 32.69 11.84
C ALA A 306 10.60 31.35 11.29
N LEU A 307 10.55 31.17 9.97
CA LEU A 307 10.91 29.91 9.30
C LEU A 307 12.30 29.95 8.67
N HIS A 308 12.74 31.10 8.16
CA HIS A 308 13.96 31.22 7.37
C HIS A 308 15.25 30.78 8.08
N THR A 309 15.29 30.77 9.42
CA THR A 309 16.44 30.27 10.20
C THR A 309 16.37 28.77 10.49
N LEU A 310 15.19 28.17 10.31
CA LEU A 310 14.93 26.76 10.59
C LEU A 310 15.10 25.89 9.35
N LEU A 311 14.80 26.45 8.17
CA LEU A 311 14.85 25.72 6.90
C LEU A 311 16.30 25.60 6.39
N PRO A 312 16.85 24.39 6.22
CA PRO A 312 18.24 24.18 5.82
C PRO A 312 18.48 24.34 4.31
N GLN A 313 17.43 24.25 3.48
CA GLN A 313 17.56 24.33 2.02
C GLN A 313 16.32 24.95 1.35
N PRO A 314 16.48 25.61 0.18
CA PRO A 314 15.36 26.05 -0.63
C PRO A 314 14.54 24.86 -1.15
N GLY A 315 13.25 25.08 -1.35
CA GLY A 315 12.35 24.05 -1.85
C GLY A 315 10.91 24.26 -1.45
N ILE A 316 10.11 23.23 -1.69
CA ILE A 316 8.72 23.15 -1.26
C ILE A 316 8.69 22.49 0.11
N TRP A 317 7.90 23.08 1.01
CA TRP A 317 7.76 22.70 2.40
C TRP A 317 6.28 22.63 2.75
N GLN A 318 5.95 21.80 3.73
CA GLN A 318 4.62 21.63 4.28
C GLN A 318 4.65 21.99 5.76
N ALA A 319 3.85 22.97 6.17
CA ALA A 319 3.61 23.27 7.57
C ALA A 319 2.29 22.60 7.98
N THR A 320 2.32 21.72 8.98
CA THR A 320 1.14 21.05 9.52
C THR A 320 0.97 21.41 10.99
N SER A 321 -0.07 22.15 11.32
CA SER A 321 -0.39 22.51 12.69
C SER A 321 -1.42 21.54 13.27
N SER A 322 -1.15 21.00 14.46
CA SER A 322 -2.09 20.20 15.24
C SER A 322 -3.08 21.13 15.93
N ILE A 323 -4.36 21.06 15.56
CA ILE A 323 -5.39 22.00 16.01
C ILE A 323 -6.64 21.25 16.45
N LYS A 324 -7.27 21.69 17.54
CA LYS A 324 -8.63 21.29 17.93
C LYS A 324 -9.50 22.49 18.26
N LEU A 325 -10.82 22.28 18.23
CA LEU A 325 -11.82 23.29 18.54
C LEU A 325 -12.71 22.90 19.71
N SER A 326 -13.34 23.89 20.33
CA SER A 326 -14.39 23.65 21.33
C SER A 326 -15.69 23.16 20.70
N ASP A 327 -15.93 23.57 19.46
CA ASP A 327 -17.10 23.25 18.64
C ASP A 327 -16.69 23.29 17.17
N SER A 328 -17.11 22.31 16.38
CA SER A 328 -16.81 22.17 14.94
C SER A 328 -18.03 22.38 14.04
N SER A 329 -19.11 22.98 14.54
CA SER A 329 -20.37 23.13 13.79
C SER A 329 -20.53 24.48 13.05
N GLY A 330 -19.66 25.45 13.32
CA GLY A 330 -19.73 26.80 12.75
C GLY A 330 -19.15 26.93 11.34
N THR A 331 -19.81 27.72 10.48
CA THR A 331 -19.36 28.01 9.10
C THR A 331 -18.80 29.43 8.93
N SER A 332 -18.65 30.18 10.03
CA SER A 332 -17.99 31.48 10.01
C SER A 332 -16.48 31.32 9.87
N ASN A 333 -15.84 32.24 9.15
CA ASN A 333 -14.38 32.26 9.03
C ASN A 333 -13.74 32.38 10.42
N LEU A 334 -13.01 31.35 10.82
CA LEU A 334 -12.51 31.17 12.18
C LEU A 334 -11.02 31.49 12.27
N LEU A 335 -10.22 30.86 11.41
CA LEU A 335 -8.76 30.88 11.47
C LEU A 335 -8.17 31.11 10.09
N GLN A 336 -7.15 31.96 10.00
CA GLN A 336 -6.27 32.01 8.84
C GLN A 336 -4.97 31.29 9.15
N PHE A 337 -4.57 30.40 8.24
CA PHE A 337 -3.32 29.66 8.33
C PHE A 337 -2.52 29.89 7.05
N GLY A 338 -1.32 30.45 7.17
CA GLY A 338 -0.51 30.76 6.00
C GLY A 338 0.95 31.08 6.32
N VAL A 339 1.72 31.29 5.25
CA VAL A 339 3.13 31.70 5.35
C VAL A 339 3.31 33.05 4.68
N TRP A 340 3.78 34.01 5.46
CA TRP A 340 4.00 35.39 5.05
C TRP A 340 5.46 35.61 4.63
N ASN A 341 5.66 36.32 3.52
CA ASN A 341 6.96 36.80 3.09
C ASN A 341 7.20 38.19 3.70
N VAL A 342 8.08 38.29 4.68
CA VAL A 342 8.35 39.54 5.39
C VAL A 342 9.08 40.53 4.48
N ASN A 343 9.96 40.08 3.58
CA ASN A 343 10.69 40.96 2.69
C ASN A 343 9.81 41.56 1.59
N MET A 344 8.92 40.75 1.00
CA MET A 344 8.04 41.17 -0.09
C MET A 344 6.70 41.75 0.39
N ASN A 345 6.37 41.59 1.67
CA ASN A 345 5.11 42.03 2.26
C ASN A 345 3.88 41.45 1.54
N GLU A 346 3.94 40.14 1.25
CA GLU A 346 2.86 39.38 0.63
C GLU A 346 2.82 37.93 1.12
N TRP A 347 1.74 37.21 0.81
CA TRP A 347 1.66 35.77 1.08
C TRP A 347 2.56 35.00 0.12
N VAL A 348 3.34 34.07 0.66
CA VAL A 348 4.24 33.19 -0.10
C VAL A 348 3.45 32.35 -1.10
N LYS A 349 4.05 31.96 -2.22
CA LYS A 349 3.42 31.03 -3.18
C LYS A 349 3.60 29.59 -2.76
N THR A 350 2.67 28.72 -3.12
CA THR A 350 2.78 27.27 -2.83
C THR A 350 3.85 26.57 -3.67
N THR A 351 4.20 27.11 -4.84
CA THR A 351 5.21 26.57 -5.76
C THR A 351 6.05 27.71 -6.39
N PRO A 352 7.25 27.42 -6.93
CA PRO A 352 8.17 28.46 -7.43
C PRO A 352 7.61 29.38 -8.54
N SER A 353 6.64 28.89 -9.33
CA SER A 353 6.01 29.64 -10.42
C SER A 353 4.48 29.59 -10.37
N GLY A 354 3.93 29.24 -9.20
CA GLY A 354 2.49 29.13 -9.00
C GLY A 354 1.82 30.47 -8.71
N GLY A 355 0.55 30.58 -9.09
CA GLY A 355 -0.28 31.75 -8.73
C GLY A 355 -0.86 31.68 -7.31
N THR A 356 -0.97 30.47 -6.74
CA THR A 356 -1.67 30.21 -5.48
C THR A 356 -0.86 30.68 -4.27
N ASN A 357 -1.50 31.48 -3.42
CA ASN A 357 -0.93 31.91 -2.14
C ASN A 357 -0.98 30.76 -1.13
N ALA A 358 0.04 30.67 -0.30
CA ALA A 358 0.14 29.79 0.86
C ALA A 358 -0.67 30.38 2.02
N LEU A 359 -1.99 30.50 1.81
CA LEU A 359 -2.95 31.00 2.78
C LEU A 359 -4.25 30.21 2.62
N ARG A 360 -4.75 29.69 3.74
CA ARG A 360 -6.10 29.16 3.87
C ARG A 360 -6.87 29.96 4.91
N THR A 361 -8.14 30.22 4.61
CA THR A 361 -9.12 30.66 5.60
C THR A 361 -9.98 29.45 5.93
N LEU A 362 -10.07 29.12 7.20
CA LEU A 362 -10.65 27.90 7.72
C LEU A 362 -11.86 28.25 8.60
N GLN A 363 -12.88 27.42 8.52
CA GLN A 363 -14.13 27.51 9.27
C GLN A 363 -14.16 26.41 10.33
N ALA A 364 -15.11 26.42 11.26
CA ALA A 364 -15.09 25.44 12.36
C ALA A 364 -15.38 24.00 11.87
N ASP A 365 -16.14 23.86 10.78
CA ASP A 365 -16.43 22.58 10.12
C ASP A 365 -15.25 21.99 9.34
N ASP A 366 -14.15 22.74 9.16
CA ASP A 366 -12.88 22.23 8.65
C ASP A 366 -12.08 21.43 9.71
N PHE A 367 -12.51 21.43 10.98
CA PHE A 367 -11.76 20.86 12.11
C PHE A 367 -12.57 19.81 12.90
N SER A 368 -11.91 19.24 13.91
CA SER A 368 -12.51 18.33 14.88
C SER A 368 -12.40 18.92 16.30
N VAL A 369 -13.19 18.36 17.22
CA VAL A 369 -13.04 18.58 18.67
C VAL A 369 -11.84 17.83 19.27
N LEU A 370 -11.26 16.91 18.49
CA LEU A 370 -9.97 16.27 18.77
C LEU A 370 -8.88 16.92 17.92
N PHE A 371 -7.63 16.85 18.39
CA PHE A 371 -6.50 17.39 17.64
C PHE A 371 -6.35 16.72 16.28
N THR A 372 -6.36 17.54 15.23
CA THR A 372 -6.16 17.12 13.85
C THR A 372 -5.13 18.02 13.17
N GLY A 373 -4.32 17.42 12.29
CA GLY A 373 -3.31 18.15 11.54
C GLY A 373 -3.92 18.92 10.37
N VAL A 374 -3.74 20.24 10.33
CA VAL A 374 -4.07 21.07 9.18
C VAL A 374 -2.80 21.47 8.45
N THR A 375 -2.71 21.12 7.17
CA THR A 375 -1.51 21.34 6.35
C THR A 375 -1.64 22.54 5.41
N GLN A 376 -0.53 23.27 5.28
CA GLN A 376 -0.31 24.36 4.33
C GLN A 376 1.04 24.20 3.64
N ASN A 377 1.02 24.10 2.31
CA ASN A 377 2.23 24.04 1.50
C ASN A 377 2.75 25.45 1.21
N PHE A 378 4.07 25.61 1.14
CA PHE A 378 4.72 26.87 0.77
C PHE A 378 6.06 26.61 0.08
N TYR A 379 6.47 27.51 -0.80
CA TYR A 379 7.78 27.49 -1.43
C TYR A 379 8.71 28.50 -0.76
N TRP A 380 9.96 28.08 -0.52
CA TRP A 380 11.01 28.97 -0.05
C TRP A 380 12.18 29.01 -1.03
N ASN A 381 12.58 30.23 -1.41
CA ASN A 381 13.68 30.49 -2.34
C ASN A 381 15.08 30.41 -1.69
N GLY A 382 15.16 30.21 -0.36
CA GLY A 382 16.42 30.15 0.37
C GLY A 382 16.99 31.51 0.79
N GLN A 383 16.32 32.61 0.45
CA GLN A 383 16.80 33.98 0.72
C GLN A 383 15.80 34.80 1.54
N ASP A 384 14.51 34.65 1.25
CA ASP A 384 13.47 35.47 1.86
C ASP A 384 13.21 35.06 3.31
N GLN A 385 12.92 36.05 4.14
CA GLN A 385 12.48 35.89 5.52
C GLN A 385 11.01 35.52 5.53
N LEU A 386 10.76 34.24 5.78
CA LEU A 386 9.42 33.70 5.90
C LEU A 386 8.98 33.62 7.35
N GLU A 387 7.67 33.82 7.57
CA GLU A 387 7.02 33.73 8.86
C GLU A 387 5.72 32.92 8.72
N LEU A 388 5.59 31.82 9.46
CA LEU A 388 4.33 31.11 9.63
C LEU A 388 3.37 31.98 10.45
N ARG A 389 2.11 32.07 10.04
CA ARG A 389 1.08 32.84 10.74
C ARG A 389 -0.20 32.02 10.90
N LEU A 390 -0.66 31.90 12.14
CA LEU A 390 -2.00 31.47 12.50
C LEU A 390 -2.73 32.65 13.14
N THR A 391 -3.81 33.10 12.51
CA THR A 391 -4.56 34.30 12.92
C THR A 391 -6.00 33.94 13.22
N ARG A 392 -6.43 34.11 14.47
CA ARG A 392 -7.83 33.95 14.88
C ARG A 392 -8.63 35.16 14.38
N LEU A 393 -9.51 34.93 13.41
CA LEU A 393 -10.38 35.96 12.83
C LEU A 393 -11.49 36.35 13.82
N GLN A 394 -12.15 37.49 13.63
CA GLN A 394 -13.22 37.95 14.54
C GLN A 394 -14.64 37.59 14.07
N SER A 395 -14.79 36.90 12.94
CA SER A 395 -16.11 36.57 12.36
C SER A 395 -16.84 35.51 13.18
N ASP A 396 -16.11 34.56 13.76
CA ASP A 396 -16.62 33.62 14.76
C ASP A 396 -16.38 34.17 16.18
N THR A 397 -17.42 34.17 17.03
CA THR A 397 -17.37 34.76 18.37
C THR A 397 -17.48 33.77 19.52
N SER A 398 -17.66 32.48 19.23
CA SER A 398 -18.00 31.45 20.22
C SER A 398 -16.99 30.31 20.32
N THR A 399 -16.21 30.08 19.27
CA THR A 399 -15.35 28.90 19.18
C THR A 399 -13.95 29.19 19.71
N THR A 400 -13.50 28.41 20.68
CA THR A 400 -12.11 28.42 21.13
C THR A 400 -11.28 27.50 20.24
N VAL A 401 -10.08 27.96 19.87
CA VAL A 401 -9.10 27.17 19.10
C VAL A 401 -7.94 26.82 20.02
N TRP A 402 -7.50 25.57 20.03
CA TRP A 402 -6.23 25.17 20.63
C TRP A 402 -5.27 24.70 19.54
N ILE A 403 -4.04 25.17 19.60
CA ILE A 403 -2.94 24.79 18.71
C ILE A 403 -1.86 24.15 19.57
N ASP A 404 -1.44 22.94 19.22
CA ASP A 404 -0.52 22.17 20.04
C ASP A 404 0.92 22.29 19.55
N PHE A 405 1.24 21.67 18.41
CA PHE A 405 2.52 21.85 17.72
C PHE A 405 2.34 22.17 16.24
N CYS A 406 3.43 22.58 15.58
CA CYS A 406 3.54 22.63 14.14
C CYS A 406 4.74 21.83 13.65
N ASP A 407 4.47 20.87 12.76
CA ASP A 407 5.48 20.11 12.04
C ASP A 407 5.74 20.75 10.68
N ILE A 408 7.01 21.01 10.39
CA ILE A 408 7.49 21.55 9.12
C ILE A 408 8.31 20.47 8.43
N VAL A 409 7.79 19.99 7.29
CA VAL A 409 8.36 18.87 6.56
C VAL A 409 8.72 19.31 5.14
N SER A 410 9.93 19.00 4.68
CA SER A 410 10.31 19.26 3.29
C SER A 410 9.63 18.25 2.37
N THR A 411 9.13 18.71 1.23
CA THR A 411 8.64 17.80 0.17
C THR A 411 9.78 16.94 -0.39
N PHE A 412 11.01 17.45 -0.39
CA PHE A 412 12.18 16.72 -0.88
C PHE A 412 12.96 16.10 0.29
N SER A 413 13.58 14.95 0.01
CA SER A 413 14.47 14.30 0.96
C SER A 413 15.64 15.19 1.44
N THR A 414 16.24 14.80 2.55
CA THR A 414 17.60 15.21 2.87
C THR A 414 18.52 14.77 1.72
N ASN A 415 19.44 15.65 1.34
CA ASN A 415 20.46 15.35 0.33
C ASN A 415 21.75 14.82 0.98
N SER A 416 21.68 14.43 2.26
CA SER A 416 22.77 13.96 3.12
C SER A 416 23.20 12.52 2.83
N GLY A 417 22.39 11.76 2.09
CA GLY A 417 22.59 10.32 1.89
C GLY A 417 22.13 9.47 3.09
N GLU A 418 21.34 10.05 3.98
CA GLU A 418 20.56 9.27 4.95
C GLU A 418 19.53 8.43 4.16
N GLY A 419 19.53 7.11 4.36
CA GLY A 419 18.74 6.17 3.56
C GLY A 419 19.54 5.44 2.49
N LYS A 420 18.91 5.18 1.34
CA LYS A 420 19.48 4.44 0.20
C LYS A 420 19.91 5.35 -0.94
N ALA A 421 19.25 6.50 -1.10
CA ALA A 421 19.55 7.44 -2.16
C ALA A 421 20.98 8.01 -2.02
N PRO A 422 21.69 8.23 -3.13
CA PRO A 422 23.04 8.78 -3.08
C PRO A 422 23.03 10.23 -2.59
N VAL A 423 24.16 10.66 -2.02
CA VAL A 423 24.37 12.06 -1.62
C VAL A 423 24.09 13.00 -2.78
N GLY A 424 23.36 14.09 -2.52
CA GLY A 424 22.99 15.08 -3.53
C GLY A 424 21.69 14.79 -4.28
N ALA A 425 21.13 13.58 -4.19
CA ALA A 425 19.80 13.30 -4.75
C ALA A 425 18.70 13.89 -3.87
N ARG A 426 17.75 14.62 -4.48
CA ARG A 426 16.55 15.15 -3.84
C ARG A 426 15.36 14.32 -4.28
N VAL A 427 14.93 13.41 -3.43
CA VAL A 427 13.92 12.38 -3.78
C VAL A 427 12.56 12.76 -3.20
N THR A 428 11.52 12.60 -4.01
CA THR A 428 10.11 12.75 -3.59
C THR A 428 9.37 11.44 -3.89
N ILE A 429 8.79 10.83 -2.87
CA ILE A 429 7.89 9.69 -3.00
C ILE A 429 6.45 10.21 -2.92
N GLU A 430 5.63 9.84 -3.89
CA GLU A 430 4.23 10.22 -3.96
C GLU A 430 3.36 8.99 -4.29
N SER A 431 2.09 9.04 -3.92
CA SER A 431 1.12 8.08 -4.41
C SER A 431 0.86 8.33 -5.89
N ALA A 432 0.70 7.26 -6.68
CA ALA A 432 0.33 7.39 -8.08
C ALA A 432 -0.99 8.14 -8.24
N THR A 433 -1.09 9.04 -9.22
CA THR A 433 -2.33 9.80 -9.44
C THR A 433 -3.39 8.91 -10.07
N ALA A 434 -4.57 8.83 -9.45
CA ALA A 434 -5.67 8.02 -9.96
C ALA A 434 -6.34 8.67 -11.17
N VAL A 435 -6.39 7.96 -12.29
CA VAL A 435 -7.24 8.30 -13.44
C VAL A 435 -8.51 7.47 -13.33
N LEU A 436 -9.61 8.09 -12.94
CA LEU A 436 -10.88 7.39 -12.78
C LEU A 436 -11.46 6.99 -14.14
N VAL A 437 -11.81 5.71 -14.26
CA VAL A 437 -12.36 5.08 -15.48
C VAL A 437 -13.79 4.63 -15.21
N ASN A 438 -14.76 5.43 -15.63
CA ASN A 438 -16.18 5.10 -15.55
C ASN A 438 -16.59 4.32 -16.80
N ILE A 439 -17.37 3.24 -16.63
CA ILE A 439 -17.77 2.36 -17.74
C ILE A 439 -19.28 2.23 -17.76
N SER A 440 -19.86 2.33 -18.95
CA SER A 440 -21.28 2.03 -19.17
C SER A 440 -21.46 1.19 -20.42
N ALA A 441 -22.30 0.15 -20.34
CA ALA A 441 -22.68 -0.68 -21.48
C ALA A 441 -24.06 -1.32 -21.28
N ALA A 442 -24.69 -1.76 -22.36
CA ALA A 442 -25.87 -2.61 -22.32
C ALA A 442 -25.46 -4.07 -22.53
N LEU A 443 -25.83 -4.95 -21.60
CA LEU A 443 -25.41 -6.36 -21.61
C LEU A 443 -26.54 -7.27 -22.10
N SER A 444 -26.22 -8.19 -23.00
CA SER A 444 -27.10 -9.31 -23.37
C SER A 444 -26.66 -10.54 -22.59
N ILE A 445 -27.48 -10.99 -21.64
CA ILE A 445 -27.14 -12.07 -20.70
C ILE A 445 -27.87 -13.35 -21.09
N ALA A 446 -27.17 -14.48 -21.04
CA ALA A 446 -27.72 -15.79 -21.38
C ALA A 446 -28.83 -16.22 -20.41
N THR A 447 -29.86 -16.88 -20.93
CA THR A 447 -30.96 -17.41 -20.12
C THR A 447 -30.46 -18.46 -19.13
N GLY A 448 -30.90 -18.38 -17.88
CA GLY A 448 -30.53 -19.32 -16.81
C GLY A 448 -29.41 -18.83 -15.89
N TYR A 449 -28.78 -17.69 -16.19
CA TYR A 449 -27.82 -17.02 -15.30
C TYR A 449 -28.51 -15.97 -14.42
N ASN A 450 -27.98 -15.76 -13.22
CA ASN A 450 -28.40 -14.64 -12.36
C ASN A 450 -27.76 -13.34 -12.84
N THR A 451 -28.60 -12.36 -13.19
CA THR A 451 -28.17 -11.06 -13.75
C THR A 451 -27.18 -10.31 -12.85
N ASP A 452 -27.42 -10.27 -11.55
CA ASP A 452 -26.58 -9.52 -10.60
C ASP A 452 -25.21 -10.17 -10.44
N SER A 453 -25.18 -11.51 -10.38
CA SER A 453 -23.93 -12.27 -10.34
C SER A 453 -23.10 -12.09 -11.62
N VAL A 454 -23.73 -12.08 -12.80
CA VAL A 454 -23.03 -11.83 -14.08
C VAL A 454 -22.50 -10.41 -14.12
N LYS A 455 -23.30 -9.40 -13.75
CA LYS A 455 -22.86 -8.00 -13.67
C LYS A 455 -21.65 -7.85 -12.73
N ALA A 456 -21.69 -8.48 -11.55
CA ALA A 456 -20.57 -8.46 -10.61
C ALA A 456 -19.31 -9.13 -11.19
N ALA A 457 -19.44 -10.26 -11.89
CA ALA A 457 -18.32 -10.93 -12.55
C ALA A 457 -17.71 -10.09 -13.67
N VAL A 458 -18.54 -9.39 -14.47
CA VAL A 458 -18.07 -8.46 -15.50
C VAL A 458 -17.26 -7.33 -14.86
N VAL A 459 -17.76 -6.74 -13.75
CA VAL A 459 -17.02 -5.70 -13.01
C VAL A 459 -15.64 -6.21 -12.57
N GLN A 460 -15.55 -7.44 -12.06
CA GLN A 460 -14.27 -8.02 -11.64
C GLN A 460 -13.30 -8.22 -12.81
N ASN A 461 -13.75 -8.80 -13.92
CA ASN A 461 -12.91 -8.99 -15.12
C ASN A 461 -12.35 -7.65 -15.64
N ILE A 462 -13.19 -6.61 -15.66
CA ILE A 462 -12.76 -5.27 -16.06
C ILE A 462 -11.75 -4.70 -15.06
N ALA A 463 -11.99 -4.86 -13.76
CA ALA A 463 -11.07 -4.40 -12.72
C ALA A 463 -9.70 -5.08 -12.84
N GLU A 464 -9.67 -6.39 -13.08
CA GLU A 464 -8.44 -7.14 -13.32
C GLU A 464 -7.68 -6.65 -14.55
N TYR A 465 -8.39 -6.41 -15.66
CA TYR A 465 -7.81 -5.81 -16.85
C TYR A 465 -7.18 -4.44 -16.55
N ILE A 466 -7.91 -3.54 -15.89
CA ILE A 466 -7.41 -2.20 -15.55
C ILE A 466 -6.18 -2.28 -14.63
N ARG A 467 -6.22 -3.13 -13.59
CA ARG A 467 -5.08 -3.34 -12.68
C ARG A 467 -3.85 -3.90 -13.38
N SER A 468 -4.02 -4.65 -14.47
CA SER A 468 -2.89 -5.18 -15.25
C SER A 468 -2.11 -4.12 -16.03
N LEU A 469 -2.70 -2.94 -16.23
CA LEU A 469 -2.08 -1.81 -16.95
C LEU A 469 -1.21 -0.92 -16.04
N ALA A 470 -1.23 -1.13 -14.73
CA ALA A 470 -0.54 -0.25 -13.79
C ALA A 470 0.98 -0.27 -14.05
N PHE A 471 1.53 0.89 -14.43
CA PHE A 471 2.94 1.09 -14.79
C PHE A 471 3.50 0.15 -15.87
N SER A 472 2.65 -0.41 -16.74
CA SER A 472 3.09 -1.09 -17.95
C SER A 472 3.56 -0.10 -19.02
N ASP A 473 4.34 -0.57 -19.99
CA ASP A 473 4.79 0.25 -21.12
C ASP A 473 3.62 0.73 -22.01
N ASP A 474 2.53 -0.05 -22.08
CA ASP A 474 1.24 0.35 -22.67
C ASP A 474 0.19 0.33 -21.56
N ASN A 475 0.03 1.47 -20.90
CA ASN A 475 -0.86 1.67 -19.74
C ASN A 475 -2.20 2.34 -20.11
N ASP A 476 -2.40 2.70 -21.38
CA ASP A 476 -3.63 3.29 -21.88
C ASP A 476 -4.80 2.30 -21.75
N VAL A 477 -5.95 2.78 -21.25
CA VAL A 477 -7.15 1.97 -21.21
C VAL A 477 -7.79 1.92 -22.59
N ARG A 478 -7.60 0.79 -23.28
CA ARG A 478 -8.19 0.52 -24.60
C ARG A 478 -9.66 0.11 -24.47
N SER A 479 -10.58 0.83 -25.11
CA SER A 479 -12.02 0.51 -25.07
C SER A 479 -12.33 -0.88 -25.64
N VAL A 480 -11.59 -1.29 -26.68
CA VAL A 480 -11.71 -2.62 -27.29
C VAL A 480 -11.38 -3.75 -26.31
N ARG A 481 -10.38 -3.56 -25.44
CA ARG A 481 -10.01 -4.56 -24.42
C ARG A 481 -11.01 -4.62 -23.27
N VAL A 482 -11.62 -3.49 -22.92
CA VAL A 482 -12.76 -3.48 -21.98
C VAL A 482 -13.92 -4.30 -22.56
N GLY A 483 -14.24 -4.11 -23.84
CA GLY A 483 -15.23 -4.93 -24.53
C GLY A 483 -14.89 -6.41 -24.55
N GLN A 484 -13.61 -6.76 -24.74
CA GLN A 484 -13.15 -8.14 -24.65
C GLN A 484 -13.34 -8.72 -23.23
N ALA A 485 -12.97 -7.97 -22.18
CA ALA A 485 -13.14 -8.42 -20.80
C ALA A 485 -14.61 -8.70 -20.43
N ILE A 486 -15.54 -7.95 -21.02
CA ILE A 486 -16.99 -8.19 -20.90
C ILE A 486 -17.39 -9.50 -21.60
N LEU A 487 -16.91 -9.75 -22.81
CA LEU A 487 -17.21 -10.97 -23.58
C LEU A 487 -16.59 -12.23 -22.97
N ASP A 488 -15.44 -12.10 -22.32
CA ASP A 488 -14.77 -13.21 -21.64
C ASP A 488 -15.48 -13.61 -20.34
N THR A 489 -16.48 -12.84 -19.87
CA THR A 489 -17.29 -13.21 -18.71
C THR A 489 -18.33 -14.28 -19.05
N THR A 490 -18.30 -15.38 -18.31
CA THR A 490 -19.29 -16.46 -18.47
C THR A 490 -20.72 -15.95 -18.19
N GLY A 491 -21.64 -16.22 -19.10
CA GLY A 491 -23.04 -15.79 -19.00
C GLY A 491 -23.37 -14.53 -19.80
N VAL A 492 -22.37 -13.83 -20.36
CA VAL A 492 -22.58 -12.75 -21.33
C VAL A 492 -22.65 -13.36 -22.74
N LEU A 493 -23.70 -13.01 -23.50
CA LEU A 493 -23.83 -13.35 -24.91
C LEU A 493 -23.22 -12.28 -25.81
N ASP A 494 -23.48 -11.01 -25.49
CA ASP A 494 -23.01 -9.85 -26.25
C ASP A 494 -23.10 -8.56 -25.41
N TYR A 495 -22.53 -7.47 -25.89
CA TYR A 495 -22.70 -6.13 -25.33
C TYR A 495 -22.93 -5.07 -26.43
N SER A 496 -23.55 -3.96 -26.05
CA SER A 496 -23.73 -2.81 -26.95
C SER A 496 -23.56 -1.48 -26.20
N ASN A 497 -23.34 -0.39 -26.94
CA ASN A 497 -23.19 0.97 -26.40
C ASN A 497 -22.13 1.09 -25.29
N LEU A 498 -21.00 0.41 -25.44
CA LEU A 498 -19.88 0.54 -24.51
C LEU A 498 -19.29 1.95 -24.60
N LEU A 499 -19.26 2.64 -23.46
CA LEU A 499 -18.61 3.93 -23.27
C LEU A 499 -17.64 3.85 -22.09
N VAL A 500 -16.49 4.50 -22.25
CA VAL A 500 -15.45 4.70 -21.25
C VAL A 500 -15.33 6.20 -21.00
N ASN A 501 -15.55 6.65 -19.75
CA ASN A 501 -15.70 8.06 -19.36
C ASN A 501 -16.69 8.84 -20.26
N GLY A 502 -17.78 8.19 -20.66
CA GLY A 502 -18.83 8.78 -21.49
C GLY A 502 -18.54 8.84 -23.00
N GLY A 503 -17.41 8.31 -23.47
CA GLY A 503 -17.06 8.25 -24.90
C GLY A 503 -16.58 6.86 -25.36
N PRO A 504 -16.53 6.58 -26.68
CA PRO A 504 -16.04 5.30 -27.22
C PRO A 504 -14.50 5.21 -27.29
N GLY A 505 -13.81 6.29 -26.95
CA GLY A 505 -12.36 6.43 -27.08
C GLY A 505 -11.56 5.72 -25.99
N ASN A 506 -10.24 5.69 -26.20
CA ASN A 506 -9.29 5.20 -25.19
C ASN A 506 -9.02 6.29 -24.15
N ILE A 507 -8.60 5.88 -22.95
CA ILE A 507 -8.12 6.81 -21.92
C ILE A 507 -6.60 6.73 -21.88
N THR A 508 -5.94 7.86 -22.05
CA THR A 508 -4.49 7.96 -21.90
C THR A 508 -4.15 8.08 -20.42
N VAL A 509 -3.13 7.33 -19.99
CA VAL A 509 -2.66 7.31 -18.60
C VAL A 509 -1.21 7.78 -18.58
N GLY A 510 -0.91 8.81 -17.79
CA GLY A 510 0.42 9.38 -17.66
C GLY A 510 1.43 8.45 -16.98
N THR A 511 2.72 8.82 -17.01
CA THR A 511 3.82 7.99 -16.50
C THR A 511 3.79 7.77 -14.98
N GLN A 512 3.20 8.70 -14.21
CA GLN A 512 3.01 8.59 -12.76
C GLN A 512 1.53 8.48 -12.38
N GLU A 513 0.71 8.08 -13.34
CA GLU A 513 -0.72 7.89 -13.17
C GLU A 513 -1.07 6.41 -13.27
N VAL A 514 -2.15 6.00 -12.61
CA VAL A 514 -2.72 4.66 -12.72
C VAL A 514 -4.21 4.74 -12.95
N ALA A 515 -4.70 3.91 -13.86
CA ALA A 515 -6.13 3.79 -14.10
C ALA A 515 -6.80 3.08 -12.93
N VAL A 516 -7.89 3.66 -12.42
CA VAL A 516 -8.68 3.10 -11.33
C VAL A 516 -10.12 2.98 -11.81
N LEU A 517 -10.74 1.81 -11.59
CA LEU A 517 -12.13 1.60 -11.96
C LEU A 517 -13.03 2.53 -11.13
N GLY A 518 -13.77 3.38 -11.82
CA GLY A 518 -14.75 4.28 -11.25
C GLY A 518 -16.14 3.64 -11.22
N THR A 519 -17.14 4.43 -11.57
CA THR A 519 -18.53 3.96 -11.62
C THR A 519 -18.74 3.03 -12.80
N VAL A 520 -19.34 1.87 -12.57
CA VAL A 520 -19.75 0.93 -13.61
C VAL A 520 -21.26 0.83 -13.65
N SER A 521 -21.86 1.04 -14.83
CA SER A 521 -23.31 1.02 -15.03
C SER A 521 -23.69 0.10 -16.17
N PHE A 522 -24.35 -1.01 -15.85
CA PHE A 522 -24.87 -1.95 -16.84
C PHE A 522 -26.39 -1.92 -16.87
N THR A 523 -26.96 -1.65 -18.03
CA THR A 523 -28.39 -1.83 -18.29
C THR A 523 -28.64 -3.28 -18.66
#